data_AF-A0A6P6XXZ4-F1
#
_entry.id   AF-A0A6P6XXZ4-F1
#
_cell.length_a   1.000
_cell.length_b   1.000
_cell.length_c   1.000
_cell.angle_alpha   90.00
_cell.angle_beta   90.00
_cell.angle_gamma   90.00
#
_symmetry.space_group_name_H-M   'P 1'
#
loop_
_entity.id
_entity.type
_entity.pdbx_description
1 polymer ?
#
loop_
_entity_poly.entity_id
_entity_poly.type
_entity_poly.pdbx_seq_one_letter_code
_entity_poly.pdbx_strand_id
1 'polypeptide(L)'
;PDTIIRLIRSGIQIFDSSICTLLTNRGRALPSPLISNVEPKLLFERSTTETIDDDDDPNPSIILDLNNISFKNSDRLISNKCKCYTCNNGFTRSYINHLLKRNEINSRILLQIHNHYVLTEFFKRIRLIIIDGCFDQLLVNSNVLDDKFSQPQPPSSTTMTSLPNGK
;
A
#
# COMPACT_ATOMS: atom_id res chain seq x y z
N PRO A 1 3.75 -1.17 0.23
CA PRO A 1 3.12 -1.61 1.51
C PRO A 1 4.17 -2.15 2.50
N ASP A 2 5.04 -3.03 2.01
CA ASP A 2 6.12 -3.70 2.76
C ASP A 2 7.01 -2.73 3.54
N THR A 3 7.48 -1.67 2.89
CA THR A 3 8.29 -0.61 3.53
C THR A 3 7.56 0.02 4.71
N ILE A 4 6.25 0.30 4.58
CA ILE A 4 5.47 0.88 5.69
C ILE A 4 5.40 -0.09 6.87
N ILE A 5 5.15 -1.38 6.61
CA ILE A 5 5.09 -2.40 7.66
C ILE A 5 6.44 -2.51 8.40
N ARG A 6 7.56 -2.46 7.68
CA ARG A 6 8.91 -2.42 8.30
C ARG A 6 9.10 -1.20 9.19
N LEU A 7 8.72 -0.02 8.70
CA LEU A 7 8.85 1.22 9.46
C LEU A 7 7.97 1.21 10.72
N ILE A 8 6.76 0.64 10.65
CA ILE A 8 5.89 0.41 11.81
C ILE A 8 6.56 -0.53 12.82
N ARG A 9 7.15 -1.64 12.37
CA ARG A 9 7.93 -2.55 13.26
C ARG A 9 9.09 -1.83 13.94
N SER A 10 9.70 -0.84 13.27
CA SER A 10 10.75 0.01 13.84
C SER A 10 10.25 1.15 14.73
N GLY A 11 8.94 1.24 14.99
CA GLY A 11 8.34 2.23 15.89
C GLY A 11 7.88 3.53 15.22
N ILE A 12 7.91 3.62 13.89
CA ILE A 12 7.40 4.81 13.17
C ILE A 12 5.87 4.77 13.16
N GLN A 13 5.25 5.88 13.54
CA GLN A 13 3.80 5.97 13.74
C GLN A 13 3.09 6.90 12.74
N ILE A 14 3.80 7.85 12.14
CA ILE A 14 3.24 8.87 11.26
C ILE A 14 3.77 8.66 9.85
N PHE A 15 2.87 8.63 8.89
CA PHE A 15 3.15 8.47 7.47
C PHE A 15 2.38 9.52 6.68
N ASP A 16 2.98 10.05 5.63
CA ASP A 16 2.30 10.91 4.68
C ASP A 16 1.45 10.09 3.68
N SER A 17 0.54 10.76 2.99
CA SER A 17 -0.32 10.17 1.96
C SER A 17 0.07 10.60 0.54
N SER A 18 1.28 11.14 0.32
CA SER A 18 1.69 11.69 -0.98
C SER A 18 1.68 10.64 -2.09
N ILE A 19 1.86 9.36 -1.73
CA ILE A 19 1.75 8.22 -2.64
C ILE A 19 0.39 8.17 -3.35
N CYS A 20 -0.71 8.55 -2.68
CA CYS A 20 -2.03 8.60 -3.30
C CYS A 20 -2.05 9.61 -4.45
N THR A 21 -1.56 10.82 -4.19
CA THR A 21 -1.47 11.89 -5.19
C THR A 21 -0.53 11.54 -6.32
N LEU A 22 0.62 10.91 -6.03
CA LEU A 22 1.57 10.47 -7.05
C LEU A 22 0.95 9.44 -8.01
N LEU A 23 0.23 8.46 -7.47
CA LEU A 23 -0.45 7.43 -8.26
C LEU A 23 -1.59 8.02 -9.08
N THR A 24 -2.46 8.81 -8.45
CA THR A 24 -3.53 9.55 -9.13
C THR A 24 -3.00 10.37 -10.30
N ASN A 25 -1.89 11.08 -10.09
CA ASN A 25 -1.31 11.93 -11.13
C ASN A 25 -0.79 11.15 -12.33
N ARG A 26 -0.37 9.90 -12.11
CA ARG A 26 0.05 8.94 -13.14
C ARG A 26 -1.11 8.12 -13.71
N GLY A 27 -2.36 8.38 -13.33
CA GLY A 27 -3.51 7.58 -13.76
C GLY A 27 -3.54 6.16 -13.18
N ARG A 28 -2.90 5.97 -12.02
CA ARG A 28 -2.74 4.66 -11.38
C ARG A 28 -3.62 4.52 -10.14
N ALA A 29 -4.09 3.30 -9.92
CA ALA A 29 -4.91 2.94 -8.77
C ALA A 29 -4.22 1.87 -7.91
N LEU A 30 -4.27 2.06 -6.58
CA LEU A 30 -3.86 1.03 -5.64
C LEU A 30 -4.81 -0.18 -5.73
N PRO A 31 -4.28 -1.41 -5.61
CA PRO A 31 -5.12 -2.59 -5.48
C PRO A 31 -5.87 -2.57 -4.15
N SER A 32 -7.08 -3.14 -4.13
CA SER A 32 -7.94 -3.14 -2.95
C SER A 32 -8.57 -4.51 -2.74
N PRO A 33 -8.55 -5.05 -1.50
CA PRO A 33 -7.85 -4.54 -0.33
C PRO A 33 -6.34 -4.85 -0.35
N LEU A 34 -5.52 -4.06 0.36
CA LEU A 34 -4.07 -4.33 0.48
C LEU A 34 -3.72 -5.42 1.51
N ILE A 35 -4.59 -5.63 2.49
CA ILE A 35 -4.47 -6.68 3.52
C ILE A 35 -5.77 -7.48 3.55
N SER A 36 -5.67 -8.79 3.73
CA SER A 36 -6.82 -9.67 3.86
C SER A 36 -7.69 -9.32 5.09
N ASN A 37 -9.01 -9.41 4.91
CA ASN A 37 -9.97 -9.24 5.99
C ASN A 37 -10.11 -10.49 6.87
N VAL A 38 -9.64 -11.65 6.39
CA VAL A 38 -9.77 -12.93 7.08
C VAL A 38 -8.51 -13.23 7.91
N GLU A 39 -7.35 -13.00 7.32
CA GLU A 39 -6.05 -13.30 7.94
C GLU A 39 -5.10 -12.09 7.83
N PRO A 40 -4.12 -11.95 8.74
CA PRO A 40 -3.10 -10.91 8.64
C PRO A 40 -2.11 -11.27 7.53
N LYS A 41 -2.50 -10.99 6.28
CA LYS A 41 -1.70 -11.25 5.07
C LYS A 41 -1.80 -10.09 4.11
N LEU A 42 -0.65 -9.64 3.58
CA LEU A 42 -0.64 -8.71 2.45
C LEU A 42 -1.14 -9.41 1.20
N LEU A 43 -2.05 -8.75 0.50
CA LEU A 43 -2.55 -9.18 -0.81
C LEU A 43 -1.88 -8.44 -1.96
N PHE A 44 -0.99 -7.50 -1.64
CA PHE A 44 -0.26 -6.71 -2.61
C PHE A 44 0.94 -7.49 -3.16
N GLU A 45 1.05 -7.55 -4.48
CA GLU A 45 2.20 -8.15 -5.15
C GLU A 45 3.10 -7.06 -5.76
N ARG A 46 4.41 -7.15 -5.50
CA ARG A 46 5.39 -6.27 -6.12
C ARG A 46 5.63 -6.73 -7.55
N SER A 47 5.06 -6.02 -8.53
CA SER A 47 5.29 -6.29 -9.96
C SER A 47 6.78 -6.40 -10.26
N THR A 48 7.26 -7.60 -10.58
CA THR A 48 8.65 -7.87 -11.03
C THR A 48 8.79 -7.73 -12.55
N THR A 49 7.69 -7.59 -13.27
CA THR A 49 7.61 -7.40 -14.72
C THR A 49 6.62 -6.29 -15.04
N GLU A 50 6.88 -5.55 -16.13
CA GLU A 50 5.99 -4.51 -16.64
C GLU A 50 4.67 -5.14 -17.10
N THR A 51 3.55 -4.61 -16.58
CA THR A 51 2.19 -4.72 -17.14
C THR A 51 1.73 -6.13 -17.55
N ILE A 52 1.42 -6.99 -16.57
CA ILE A 52 0.38 -7.99 -16.79
C ILE A 52 -0.93 -7.28 -16.47
N ASP A 53 -1.70 -6.98 -17.51
CA ASP A 53 -3.05 -6.44 -17.32
C ASP A 53 -3.93 -7.60 -16.85
N ASP A 54 -4.04 -7.76 -15.53
CA ASP A 54 -4.99 -8.68 -14.89
C ASP A 54 -6.43 -8.15 -15.04
N ASP A 55 -6.87 -7.87 -16.28
CA ASP A 55 -8.25 -7.50 -16.51
C ASP A 55 -9.19 -8.65 -16.11
N ASP A 56 -8.70 -9.89 -16.14
CA ASP A 56 -9.42 -11.07 -15.68
C ASP A 56 -9.69 -11.10 -14.17
N ASP A 57 -8.91 -10.39 -13.34
CA ASP A 57 -9.13 -10.35 -11.89
C ASP A 57 -10.09 -9.19 -11.50
N PRO A 58 -11.23 -9.48 -10.86
CA PRO A 58 -12.10 -8.45 -10.30
C PRO A 58 -11.50 -7.71 -9.08
N ASN A 59 -10.40 -8.20 -8.49
CA ASN A 59 -9.74 -7.65 -7.31
C ASN A 59 -8.21 -7.77 -7.42
N PRO A 60 -7.59 -7.05 -8.37
CA PRO A 60 -6.17 -7.18 -8.69
C PRO A 60 -5.28 -6.96 -7.46
N SER A 61 -4.16 -7.68 -7.41
CA SER A 61 -3.13 -7.61 -6.37
C SER A 61 -2.02 -6.59 -6.67
N ILE A 62 -1.92 -6.11 -7.91
CA ILE A 62 -0.92 -5.15 -8.39
C ILE A 62 -1.50 -3.75 -8.60
N ILE A 63 -0.63 -2.75 -8.80
CA ILE A 63 -1.06 -1.39 -9.16
C ILE A 63 -1.62 -1.39 -10.59
N LEU A 64 -2.85 -0.92 -10.75
CA LEU A 64 -3.46 -0.77 -12.08
C LEU A 64 -3.02 0.53 -12.73
N ASP A 65 -2.60 0.48 -13.98
CA ASP A 65 -2.41 1.65 -14.84
C ASP A 65 -3.65 1.84 -15.72
N LEU A 66 -4.56 2.71 -15.29
CA LEU A 66 -5.81 2.95 -16.01
C LEU A 66 -5.61 3.79 -17.29
N ASN A 67 -4.38 4.14 -17.67
CA ASN A 67 -4.09 4.65 -19.01
C ASN A 67 -3.97 3.54 -20.05
N ASN A 68 -3.89 2.27 -19.64
CA ASN A 68 -3.72 1.16 -20.57
C ASN A 68 -4.91 1.05 -21.53
N ILE A 69 -4.61 0.76 -22.79
CA ILE A 69 -5.59 0.62 -23.86
C ILE A 69 -6.46 -0.63 -23.65
N SER A 70 -5.94 -1.67 -22.99
CA SER A 70 -6.68 -2.88 -22.63
C SER A 70 -7.96 -2.56 -21.84
N PHE A 71 -7.95 -1.53 -21.00
CA PHE A 71 -9.12 -1.14 -20.20
C PHE A 71 -10.19 -0.35 -20.94
N LYS A 72 -9.98 0.02 -22.22
CA LYS A 72 -10.92 0.85 -22.99
C LYS A 72 -12.35 0.32 -23.00
N ASN A 73 -12.52 -1.00 -23.03
CA ASN A 73 -13.82 -1.68 -23.05
C ASN A 73 -14.06 -2.54 -21.79
N SER A 74 -13.31 -2.29 -20.71
CA SER A 74 -13.46 -3.05 -19.46
C SER A 74 -14.60 -2.49 -18.62
N ASP A 75 -15.68 -3.27 -18.50
CA ASP A 75 -16.85 -2.94 -17.68
C ASP A 75 -16.64 -3.26 -16.18
N ARG A 76 -15.42 -3.64 -15.81
CA ARG A 76 -15.06 -3.98 -14.43
C ARG A 76 -14.81 -2.72 -13.62
N LEU A 77 -15.00 -2.83 -12.30
CA LEU A 77 -14.58 -1.78 -11.36
C LEU A 77 -13.07 -1.83 -11.14
N ILE A 78 -12.51 -0.82 -10.46
CA ILE A 78 -11.10 -0.89 -10.02
C ILE A 78 -10.89 -2.14 -9.14
N SER A 79 -11.79 -2.34 -8.18
CA SER A 79 -11.87 -3.56 -7.37
C SER A 79 -13.30 -3.76 -6.85
N ASN A 80 -13.81 -4.99 -6.94
CA ASN A 80 -15.15 -5.35 -6.45
C ASN A 80 -15.23 -5.41 -4.91
N LYS A 81 -14.08 -5.51 -4.22
CA LYS A 81 -13.99 -5.50 -2.75
C LYS A 81 -13.84 -4.09 -2.18
N CYS A 82 -13.62 -3.08 -3.02
CA CYS A 82 -13.45 -1.70 -2.58
C CYS A 82 -14.81 -1.02 -2.36
N LYS A 83 -14.96 -0.32 -1.22
CA LYS A 83 -16.20 0.40 -0.86
C LYS A 83 -16.04 1.93 -0.95
N CYS A 84 -15.02 2.41 -1.66
CA CYS A 84 -14.85 3.84 -1.92
C CYS A 84 -16.00 4.36 -2.80
N TYR A 85 -16.24 5.67 -2.81
CA TYR A 85 -17.27 6.29 -3.67
C TYR A 85 -17.16 5.84 -5.14
N THR A 86 -15.94 5.77 -5.68
CA THR A 86 -15.70 5.39 -7.07
C THR A 86 -16.18 3.96 -7.37
N CYS A 87 -15.79 2.99 -6.55
CA CYS A 87 -16.18 1.60 -6.77
C CYS A 87 -17.65 1.35 -6.39
N ASN A 88 -18.12 1.96 -5.30
CA ASN A 88 -19.49 1.78 -4.81
C ASN A 88 -20.55 2.33 -5.77
N ASN A 89 -20.24 3.39 -6.51
CA ASN A 89 -21.15 3.94 -7.54
C ASN A 89 -20.99 3.29 -8.91
N GLY A 90 -20.19 2.23 -9.03
CA GLY A 90 -20.08 1.46 -10.28
C GLY A 90 -19.25 2.13 -11.37
N PHE A 91 -18.35 3.06 -11.05
CA PHE A 91 -17.47 3.66 -12.07
C PHE A 91 -16.45 2.62 -12.56
N THR A 92 -16.55 2.29 -13.85
CA THR A 92 -15.76 1.23 -14.48
C THR A 92 -14.34 1.67 -14.85
N ARG A 93 -13.46 0.70 -15.10
CA ARG A 93 -12.11 0.89 -15.64
C ARG A 93 -12.19 1.61 -16.99
N SER A 94 -13.12 1.21 -17.87
CA SER A 94 -13.36 1.87 -19.17
C SER A 94 -13.76 3.33 -19.03
N TYR A 95 -14.65 3.65 -18.08
CA TYR A 95 -15.07 5.02 -17.83
C TYR A 95 -13.90 5.88 -17.34
N ILE A 96 -13.13 5.41 -16.36
CA ILE A 96 -11.98 6.16 -15.86
C ILE A 96 -10.88 6.29 -16.92
N ASN A 97 -10.63 5.24 -17.71
CA ASN A 97 -9.72 5.28 -18.86
C ASN A 97 -10.14 6.36 -19.85
N HIS A 98 -11.43 6.41 -20.21
CA HIS A 98 -11.97 7.44 -21.09
C HIS A 98 -11.71 8.85 -20.55
N LEU A 99 -12.04 9.11 -19.28
CA LEU A 99 -11.82 10.41 -18.64
C LEU A 99 -10.32 10.80 -18.62
N LEU A 100 -9.43 9.84 -18.36
CA LEU A 100 -7.98 10.05 -18.40
C LEU A 100 -7.52 10.44 -19.82
N LYS A 101 -7.98 9.72 -20.86
CA LYS A 101 -7.63 10.02 -22.26
C LYS A 101 -8.17 11.37 -22.72
N ARG A 102 -9.29 11.82 -22.17
CA ARG A 102 -9.88 13.14 -22.43
C ARG A 102 -9.31 14.26 -21.55
N ASN A 103 -8.37 13.96 -20.64
CA ASN A 103 -7.81 14.89 -19.66
C ASN A 103 -8.88 15.57 -18.79
N GLU A 104 -9.98 14.87 -18.49
CA GLU A 104 -11.02 15.40 -17.62
C GLU A 104 -10.62 15.30 -16.14
N ILE A 105 -10.81 16.39 -15.39
CA ILE A 105 -10.46 16.48 -13.96
C ILE A 105 -11.13 15.38 -13.11
N ASN A 106 -12.32 14.93 -13.50
CA ASN A 106 -13.08 13.88 -12.82
C ASN A 106 -12.30 12.56 -12.72
N SER A 107 -11.44 12.24 -13.70
CA SER A 107 -10.56 11.06 -13.62
C SER A 107 -9.68 11.09 -12.37
N ARG A 108 -9.05 12.24 -12.10
CA ARG A 108 -8.17 12.45 -10.96
C ARG A 108 -8.95 12.45 -9.65
N ILE A 109 -10.14 13.05 -9.63
CA ILE A 109 -11.00 13.06 -8.44
C ILE A 109 -11.38 11.62 -8.04
N LEU A 110 -11.87 10.82 -8.99
CA LEU A 110 -12.28 9.44 -8.75
C LEU A 110 -11.10 8.55 -8.31
N LEU A 111 -9.93 8.72 -8.94
CA LEU A 111 -8.71 8.03 -8.55
C LEU A 111 -8.21 8.44 -7.16
N GLN A 112 -8.25 9.74 -6.83
CA GLN A 112 -7.83 10.24 -5.53
C GLN A 112 -8.69 9.66 -4.41
N ILE A 113 -10.01 9.63 -4.60
CA ILE A 113 -10.95 9.03 -3.64
C ILE A 113 -10.64 7.55 -3.43
N HIS A 114 -10.42 6.79 -4.52
CA HIS A 114 -10.06 5.39 -4.43
C HIS A 114 -8.74 5.18 -3.70
N ASN A 115 -7.67 5.86 -4.13
CA ASN A 115 -6.33 5.69 -3.58
C ASN A 115 -6.27 6.05 -2.09
N HIS A 116 -6.94 7.13 -1.66
CA HIS A 116 -7.01 7.48 -0.24
C HIS A 116 -7.82 6.49 0.59
N TYR A 117 -8.95 6.02 0.06
CA TYR A 117 -9.76 5.02 0.75
C TYR A 117 -8.95 3.76 1.01
N VAL A 118 -8.25 3.26 -0.01
CA VAL A 118 -7.41 2.05 0.12
C VAL A 118 -6.29 2.25 1.14
N LEU A 119 -5.59 3.38 1.10
CA LEU A 119 -4.52 3.67 2.06
C LEU A 119 -5.07 3.78 3.51
N THR A 120 -6.24 4.38 3.67
CA THR A 120 -6.89 4.52 4.99
C THR A 120 -7.30 3.16 5.55
N GLU A 121 -7.94 2.31 4.73
CA GLU A 121 -8.31 0.95 5.15
C GLU A 121 -7.08 0.09 5.42
N PHE A 122 -5.98 0.27 4.69
CA PHE A 122 -4.70 -0.39 4.98
C PHE A 122 -4.19 -0.05 6.39
N PHE A 123 -4.09 1.23 6.75
CA PHE A 123 -3.65 1.62 8.09
C PHE A 123 -4.64 1.21 9.19
N LYS A 124 -5.94 1.29 8.92
CA LYS A 124 -6.97 0.80 9.85
C LYS A 124 -6.81 -0.70 10.11
N ARG A 125 -6.59 -1.50 9.06
CA ARG A 125 -6.38 -2.94 9.19
C ARG A 125 -5.10 -3.26 9.96
N ILE A 126 -4.01 -2.53 9.73
CA ILE A 126 -2.77 -2.69 10.52
C ILE A 126 -3.02 -2.41 12.01
N ARG A 127 -3.73 -1.34 12.35
CA ARG A 127 -4.05 -1.02 13.75
C ARG A 127 -4.82 -2.14 14.44
N LEU A 128 -5.81 -2.71 13.76
CA LEU A 128 -6.57 -3.87 14.29
C LEU A 128 -5.64 -5.07 14.51
N ILE A 129 -4.79 -5.41 13.53
CA ILE A 129 -3.84 -6.51 13.65
C ILE A 129 -2.88 -6.33 14.84
N ILE A 130 -2.43 -5.10 15.10
CA ILE A 130 -1.57 -4.80 16.26
C ILE A 130 -2.33 -4.98 17.57
N ILE A 131 -3.57 -4.49 17.66
CA ILE A 131 -4.43 -4.66 18.84
C ILE A 131 -4.71 -6.14 19.12
N ASP A 132 -4.94 -6.93 18.06
CA ASP A 132 -5.20 -8.37 18.14
C ASP A 132 -3.92 -9.20 18.41
N GLY A 133 -2.75 -8.57 18.57
CA GLY A 133 -1.48 -9.27 18.82
C GLY A 133 -0.98 -10.11 17.64
N CYS A 134 -1.53 -9.91 16.44
CA CYS A 134 -1.27 -10.73 15.25
C CYS A 134 -0.30 -10.07 14.25
N PHE A 135 0.43 -9.03 14.68
CA PHE A 135 1.33 -8.28 13.79
C PHE A 135 2.52 -9.12 13.28
N ASP A 136 3.04 -10.04 14.08
CA ASP A 136 4.11 -10.94 13.63
C ASP A 136 3.66 -11.88 12.51
N GLN A 137 2.40 -12.30 12.49
CA GLN A 137 1.84 -13.10 11.40
C GLN A 137 1.81 -12.30 10.08
N LEU A 138 1.48 -11.01 10.15
CA LEU A 138 1.52 -10.12 8.99
C LEU A 138 2.93 -10.00 8.41
N LEU A 139 3.96 -9.96 9.27
CA LEU A 139 5.36 -9.86 8.87
C LEU A 139 5.87 -11.13 8.17
N VAL A 140 5.53 -12.31 8.71
CA VAL A 140 5.87 -13.60 8.10
C VAL A 140 5.22 -13.74 6.73
N ASN A 141 3.94 -13.43 6.63
CA ASN A 141 3.16 -13.59 5.41
C ASN A 141 3.48 -12.58 4.30
N SER A 142 4.26 -11.54 4.60
CA SER A 142 4.60 -10.46 3.65
C SER A 142 6.00 -10.58 3.06
N ASN A 143 6.76 -11.66 3.36
CA ASN A 143 8.18 -11.79 2.99
C ASN A 143 9.01 -10.54 3.40
N VAL A 144 8.58 -9.83 4.45
CA VAL A 144 9.19 -8.58 4.92
C VAL A 144 10.49 -8.83 5.71
N LEU A 145 10.80 -10.09 6.00
CA LEU A 145 11.91 -10.52 6.85
C LEU A 145 13.29 -10.52 6.16
N ASP A 146 13.39 -10.16 4.86
CA ASP A 146 14.69 -10.13 4.19
C ASP A 146 15.62 -9.03 4.73
N ASP A 147 16.70 -9.50 5.33
CA ASP A 147 17.80 -8.84 6.04
C ASP A 147 18.46 -7.68 5.28
N LYS A 148 18.05 -6.42 5.49
CA LYS A 148 18.92 -5.21 5.36
C LYS A 148 18.39 -4.02 6.17
N PHE A 149 18.31 -4.14 7.49
CA PHE A 149 18.36 -3.01 8.44
C PHE A 149 18.78 -3.59 9.79
N SER A 150 20.08 -3.83 9.98
CA SER A 150 20.61 -3.97 11.33
C SER A 150 20.24 -2.68 12.07
N GLN A 151 19.57 -2.80 13.21
CA GLN A 151 19.31 -1.63 14.05
C GLN A 151 20.66 -1.00 14.42
N PRO A 152 20.80 0.34 14.41
CA PRO A 152 21.91 0.95 15.13
C PRO A 152 21.76 0.55 16.60
N GLN A 153 22.72 -0.21 17.12
CA GLN A 153 22.79 -0.52 18.54
C GLN A 153 22.87 0.81 19.31
N PRO A 154 22.08 1.01 20.38
CA PRO A 154 22.31 2.15 21.25
C PRO A 154 23.75 2.09 21.76
N PRO A 155 24.47 3.22 21.83
CA PRO A 155 25.85 3.22 22.31
C PRO A 155 25.89 2.59 23.70
N SER A 156 26.72 1.55 23.84
CA SER A 156 26.97 0.89 25.11
C SER A 156 27.40 1.93 26.14
N SER A 157 26.71 1.95 27.28
CA SER A 157 27.08 2.76 28.44
C SER A 157 28.55 2.49 28.76
N THR A 158 29.42 3.45 28.49
CA THR A 158 30.84 3.33 28.82
C THR A 158 30.97 3.37 30.33
N THR A 159 31.31 2.23 30.92
CA THR A 159 31.73 2.12 32.31
C THR A 159 32.91 3.07 32.54
N MET A 160 32.73 4.04 33.44
CA MET A 160 33.80 4.92 33.91
C MET A 160 34.83 4.09 34.68
N THR A 161 35.92 3.73 34.01
CA THR A 161 37.09 3.13 34.67
C THR A 161 37.86 4.22 35.41
N SER A 162 37.93 4.09 36.73
CA SER A 162 38.69 4.94 37.66
C SER A 162 40.19 5.00 37.33
N LEU A 163 40.77 6.20 37.33
CA LEU A 163 42.22 6.43 37.21
C LEU A 163 43.00 5.86 38.42
N PRO A 164 44.22 5.31 38.22
CA PRO A 164 45.08 4.91 39.31
C PRO A 164 45.84 6.11 39.92
N ASN A 165 45.94 6.12 41.26
CA ASN A 165 46.75 7.05 42.04
C ASN A 165 48.24 6.94 41.67
N GLY A 166 48.80 8.03 41.15
CA GLY A 166 50.25 8.23 41.03
C GLY A 166 50.80 8.92 42.28
N LYS A 167 51.91 8.40 42.79
CA LYS A 167 52.72 8.92 43.91
C LYS A 167 53.33 10.29 43.61
#